data_AF-A0A8I1U4Y6-F1
#
_entry.id   AF-A0A8I1U4Y6-F1
#
_cell.length_a   1.000
_cell.length_b   1.000
_cell.length_c   1.000
_cell.angle_alpha   90.00
_cell.angle_beta   90.00
_cell.angle_gamma   90.00
#
_symmetry.space_group_name_H-M   'P 1'
#
loop_
_entity.id
_entity.type
_entity.pdbx_description
1 polymer ?
#
loop_
_entity_poly.entity_id
_entity_poly.type
_entity_poly.pdbx_seq_one_letter_code
_entity_poly.pdbx_strand_id
1 'polypeptide(L)'
;MRLLPLSLLLVLPLLAACDSSTPPKASAANTPAATTPAKAPAGTGKTPAATTAALPLGARPLLGTWAALDCSDKTGLTVISATSYSAGGKSCDIALSDNKDGTFAASCNKQTLKLTPIFGPAGEGIRIAAGDAKPATVFRCSK
;
A
#
# COMPACT_ATOMS: atom_id res chain seq x y z
N MET A 1 -52.39 -2.40 -15.16
CA MET A 1 -53.02 -2.83 -13.89
C MET A 1 -52.29 -4.05 -13.36
N ARG A 2 -52.10 -4.10 -12.02
CA ARG A 2 -51.54 -5.18 -11.18
C ARG A 2 -49.99 -5.15 -11.05
N LEU A 3 -49.45 -4.44 -10.06
CA LEU A 3 -49.35 -4.70 -8.60
C LEU A 3 -48.03 -5.41 -8.25
N LEU A 4 -47.08 -4.64 -7.70
CA LEU A 4 -45.98 -5.13 -6.86
C LEU A 4 -46.55 -5.82 -5.60
N PRO A 5 -45.81 -6.80 -5.06
CA PRO A 5 -45.29 -6.63 -3.69
C PRO A 5 -43.82 -7.08 -3.62
N LEU A 6 -42.88 -6.23 -3.22
CA LEU A 6 -42.44 -6.04 -1.83
C LEU A 6 -42.62 -7.30 -0.95
N SER A 7 -41.56 -8.11 -0.84
CA SER A 7 -41.38 -9.03 0.28
C SER A 7 -39.94 -8.97 0.74
N LEU A 8 -39.82 -8.21 1.82
CA LEU A 8 -38.75 -8.15 2.81
C LEU A 8 -38.52 -9.55 3.39
N LEU A 9 -37.26 -9.98 3.57
CA LEU A 9 -36.84 -10.82 4.71
C LEU A 9 -35.30 -10.92 4.78
N LEU A 10 -34.75 -10.10 5.69
CA LEU A 10 -33.49 -10.33 6.40
C LEU A 10 -33.43 -11.76 6.94
N VAL A 11 -32.30 -12.47 6.77
CA VAL A 11 -31.60 -13.20 7.86
C VAL A 11 -30.14 -13.49 7.45
N LEU A 12 -29.16 -12.82 8.09
CA LEU A 12 -27.86 -13.43 8.44
C LEU A 12 -27.72 -13.19 9.95
N PRO A 13 -27.46 -14.24 10.74
CA PRO A 13 -26.08 -14.44 11.19
C PRO A 13 -25.72 -15.93 11.40
N LEU A 14 -24.56 -16.36 10.88
CA LEU A 14 -23.86 -17.50 11.49
C LEU A 14 -22.59 -16.99 12.16
N LEU A 15 -22.69 -16.86 13.48
CA LEU A 15 -21.56 -16.79 14.41
C LEU A 15 -20.78 -18.11 14.28
N ALA A 16 -19.60 -18.05 13.66
CA ALA A 16 -18.59 -19.08 13.88
C ALA A 16 -17.94 -18.82 15.25
N ALA A 17 -18.21 -19.73 16.17
CA ALA A 17 -17.53 -19.84 17.46
C ALA A 17 -16.03 -20.06 17.23
N CYS A 18 -15.19 -19.22 17.84
CA CYS A 18 -13.79 -19.56 18.08
C CYS A 18 -13.57 -19.59 19.59
N ASP A 19 -13.44 -20.82 20.04
CA ASP A 19 -13.24 -21.31 21.38
C ASP A 19 -11.97 -20.70 22.01
N SER A 20 -12.12 -20.00 23.14
CA SER A 20 -10.99 -19.50 23.94
C SER A 20 -10.66 -20.51 25.02
N SER A 21 -9.90 -21.54 24.64
CA SER A 21 -9.35 -22.52 25.57
C SER A 21 -8.02 -22.04 26.19
N THR A 22 -8.01 -21.86 27.50
CA THR A 22 -6.80 -21.76 28.38
C THR A 22 -6.89 -22.90 29.42
N PRO A 23 -5.83 -23.31 30.17
CA PRO A 23 -4.37 -23.09 30.10
C PRO A 23 -3.56 -24.42 30.19
N PRO A 24 -2.23 -24.41 30.47
CA PRO A 24 -1.85 -24.50 31.88
C PRO A 24 -0.66 -23.63 32.32
N LYS A 25 -0.52 -23.67 33.65
CA LYS A 25 0.24 -22.88 34.62
C LYS A 25 1.76 -23.13 34.58
N ALA A 26 2.54 -22.08 34.80
CA ALA A 26 3.86 -22.17 35.41
C ALA A 26 4.02 -21.04 36.44
N SER A 27 4.37 -21.42 37.67
CA SER A 27 4.71 -20.50 38.76
C SER A 27 6.21 -20.62 39.04
N ALA A 28 6.90 -19.50 39.15
CA ALA A 28 7.98 -19.31 40.12
C ALA A 28 8.22 -17.81 40.33
N ALA A 29 8.21 -17.41 41.59
CA ALA A 29 8.51 -16.07 42.08
C ALA A 29 10.02 -15.79 42.07
N ASN A 30 10.39 -14.51 41.96
CA ASN A 30 11.39 -13.86 42.81
C ASN A 30 11.44 -12.35 42.54
N THR A 31 11.15 -11.55 43.58
CA THR A 31 11.52 -10.13 43.76
C THR A 31 12.87 -10.08 44.53
N PRO A 32 13.60 -8.95 44.71
CA PRO A 32 13.41 -7.58 44.23
C PRO A 32 14.67 -6.89 43.62
N ALA A 33 14.51 -5.60 43.31
CA ALA A 33 15.33 -4.70 42.49
C ALA A 33 16.79 -4.42 42.94
N ALA A 34 17.63 -4.06 41.96
CA ALA A 34 18.84 -3.25 42.15
C ALA A 34 18.94 -2.21 41.02
N THR A 35 19.10 -0.95 41.42
CA THR A 35 19.33 0.24 40.60
C THR A 35 20.75 0.26 40.03
N THR A 36 20.91 0.61 38.75
CA THR A 36 22.21 1.01 38.21
C THR A 36 22.02 2.09 37.15
N PRO A 37 22.77 3.21 37.18
CA PRO A 37 22.60 4.31 36.23
C PRO A 37 23.00 3.89 34.81
N ALA A 38 22.11 4.07 33.83
CA ALA A 38 22.43 3.85 32.43
C ALA A 38 23.33 5.00 31.91
N LYS A 39 24.62 4.69 31.79
CA LYS A 39 25.62 5.44 31.05
C LYS A 39 25.16 5.62 29.60
N ALA A 40 24.96 6.86 29.16
CA ALA A 40 24.70 7.19 27.76
C ALA A 40 25.93 6.84 26.91
N PRO A 41 25.80 6.02 25.84
CA PRO A 41 26.80 5.97 24.80
C PRO A 41 26.53 7.12 23.83
N ALA A 42 27.50 8.03 23.72
CA ALA A 42 27.66 8.89 22.57
C ALA A 42 27.83 8.00 21.33
N GLY A 43 26.72 7.76 20.62
CA GLY A 43 26.75 7.20 19.29
C GLY A 43 26.85 8.35 18.30
N THR A 44 28.04 8.57 17.75
CA THR A 44 28.22 9.13 16.41
C THR A 44 27.60 8.16 15.41
N GLY A 45 26.27 8.07 15.45
CA GLY A 45 25.47 7.43 14.43
C GLY A 45 25.59 8.28 13.20
N LYS A 46 26.52 7.92 12.31
CA LYS A 46 26.46 8.31 10.91
C LYS A 46 25.12 7.79 10.41
N THR A 47 24.08 8.63 10.46
CA THR A 47 22.84 8.43 9.71
C THR A 47 23.29 8.01 8.32
N PRO A 48 22.95 6.82 7.83
CA PRO A 48 23.24 6.48 6.44
C PRO A 48 22.66 7.62 5.62
N ALA A 49 23.54 8.34 4.92
CA ALA A 49 23.09 9.34 3.97
C ALA A 49 22.04 8.64 3.11
N ALA A 50 20.81 9.14 3.17
CA ALA A 50 19.71 8.58 2.40
C ALA A 50 20.20 8.51 0.97
N THR A 51 20.50 7.30 0.51
CA THR A 51 20.96 7.10 -0.85
C THR A 51 19.71 7.38 -1.66
N THR A 52 19.68 8.52 -2.34
CA THR A 52 18.58 8.87 -3.25
C THR A 52 18.37 7.65 -4.13
N ALA A 53 17.23 6.96 -3.96
CA ALA A 53 16.96 5.77 -4.72
C ALA A 53 17.07 6.13 -6.20
N ALA A 54 18.01 5.49 -6.89
CA ALA A 54 18.23 5.76 -8.30
C ALA A 54 16.99 5.30 -9.06
N LEU A 55 16.24 6.25 -9.62
CA LEU A 55 15.08 5.96 -10.44
C LEU A 55 15.54 5.27 -11.74
N PRO A 56 14.93 4.15 -12.16
CA PRO A 56 15.25 3.54 -13.45
C PRO A 56 15.05 4.53 -14.60
N LEU A 57 15.88 4.40 -15.64
CA LEU A 57 15.70 5.17 -16.87
C LEU A 57 14.28 4.94 -17.42
N GLY A 58 13.63 6.02 -17.85
CA GLY A 58 12.28 5.96 -18.38
C GLY A 58 11.15 5.81 -17.36
N ALA A 59 11.43 5.69 -16.05
CA ALA A 59 10.38 5.58 -15.03
C ALA A 59 9.79 6.94 -14.60
N ARG A 60 10.39 8.05 -15.02
CA ARG A 60 9.91 9.43 -14.72
C ARG A 60 8.42 9.65 -15.02
N PRO A 61 7.84 9.14 -16.12
CA PRO A 61 6.43 9.30 -16.42
C PRO A 61 5.50 8.64 -15.40
N LEU A 62 5.96 7.65 -14.62
CA LEU A 62 5.16 7.04 -13.56
C LEU A 62 4.97 7.97 -12.35
N LEU A 63 5.87 8.93 -12.16
CA LEU A 63 5.87 9.76 -10.97
C LEU A 63 4.75 10.80 -11.01
N GLY A 64 4.04 10.95 -9.90
CA GLY A 64 2.99 11.95 -9.74
C GLY A 64 1.77 11.45 -8.99
N THR A 65 0.69 12.21 -9.16
CA THR A 65 -0.63 11.94 -8.60
C THR A 65 -1.58 11.58 -9.74
N TRP A 66 -2.36 10.53 -9.54
CA TRP A 66 -3.19 9.91 -10.55
C TRP A 66 -4.56 9.62 -9.98
N ALA A 67 -5.59 9.64 -10.83
CA ALA A 67 -6.94 9.25 -10.47
C ALA A 67 -7.60 8.46 -11.60
N ALA A 68 -8.51 7.56 -11.26
CA ALA A 68 -9.33 6.88 -12.26
C ALA A 68 -10.47 7.76 -12.78
N LEU A 69 -11.03 8.63 -11.93
CA LEU A 69 -12.24 9.41 -12.23
C LEU A 69 -12.12 10.87 -11.80
N ASP A 70 -11.80 11.13 -10.53
CA ASP A 70 -11.79 12.48 -9.96
C ASP A 70 -10.50 12.75 -9.19
N CYS A 71 -9.82 13.84 -9.55
CA CYS A 71 -8.60 14.30 -8.89
C CYS A 71 -8.86 15.09 -7.60
N SER A 72 -10.11 15.44 -7.32
CA SER A 72 -10.56 16.11 -6.11
C SER A 72 -10.73 15.12 -4.96
N ASP A 73 -11.11 13.87 -5.25
CA ASP A 73 -11.25 12.80 -4.27
C ASP A 73 -9.90 12.29 -3.77
N LYS A 74 -9.47 12.76 -2.59
CA LYS A 74 -8.22 12.36 -1.94
C LYS A 74 -8.14 10.88 -1.58
N THR A 75 -9.27 10.19 -1.44
CA THR A 75 -9.31 8.77 -1.11
C THR A 75 -9.12 7.88 -2.33
N GLY A 76 -9.52 8.37 -3.51
CA GLY A 76 -9.36 7.72 -4.81
C GLY A 76 -8.03 7.99 -5.51
N LEU A 77 -7.14 8.80 -4.93
CA LEU A 77 -5.84 9.11 -5.53
C LEU A 77 -4.89 7.91 -5.45
N THR A 78 -4.14 7.73 -6.54
CA THR A 78 -2.91 6.95 -6.57
C THR A 78 -1.73 7.92 -6.62
N VAL A 79 -0.77 7.78 -5.70
CA VAL A 79 0.43 8.61 -5.67
C VAL A 79 1.65 7.70 -5.83
N ILE A 80 2.50 8.01 -6.80
CA ILE A 80 3.72 7.26 -7.08
C ILE A 80 4.89 8.24 -7.02
N SER A 81 5.83 7.98 -6.13
CA SER A 81 7.12 8.67 -6.05
C SER A 81 8.25 7.72 -6.40
N ALA A 82 9.50 8.20 -6.35
CA ALA A 82 10.66 7.35 -6.60
C ALA A 82 10.81 6.22 -5.56
N THR A 83 10.24 6.40 -4.37
CA THR A 83 10.42 5.50 -3.22
C THR A 83 9.12 5.07 -2.56
N SER A 84 7.96 5.57 -2.97
CA SER A 84 6.68 5.26 -2.34
C SER A 84 5.54 5.10 -3.33
N TYR A 85 4.60 4.23 -2.97
CA TYR A 85 3.35 4.01 -3.68
C TYR A 85 2.20 4.13 -2.68
N SER A 86 1.14 4.84 -3.06
CA SER A 86 -0.08 4.97 -2.30
C SER A 86 -1.28 4.78 -3.20
N ALA A 87 -2.25 3.96 -2.81
CA ALA A 87 -3.52 3.78 -3.50
C ALA A 87 -4.60 3.30 -2.52
N GLY A 88 -5.83 3.81 -2.66
CA GLY A 88 -6.97 3.40 -1.82
C GLY A 88 -6.73 3.59 -0.32
N GLY A 89 -6.05 4.68 0.05
CA GLY A 89 -5.71 5.00 1.44
C GLY A 89 -4.62 4.13 2.08
N LYS A 90 -3.99 3.22 1.33
CA LYS A 90 -2.86 2.40 1.79
C LYS A 90 -1.57 2.85 1.10
N SER A 91 -0.48 2.91 1.86
CA SER A 91 0.85 3.25 1.36
C SER A 91 1.90 2.18 1.68
N CYS A 92 2.99 2.20 0.94
CA CYS A 92 4.16 1.34 1.12
C CYS A 92 5.38 2.00 0.48
N ASP A 93 6.56 1.60 0.94
CA ASP A 93 7.80 1.90 0.24
C ASP A 93 7.95 0.98 -0.97
N ILE A 94 8.50 1.52 -2.06
CA ILE A 94 8.77 0.77 -3.29
C ILE A 94 10.18 1.04 -3.79
N ALA A 95 10.70 0.08 -4.56
CA ALA A 95 11.84 0.28 -5.44
C ALA A 95 11.38 -0.09 -6.85
N LEU A 96 11.44 0.86 -7.78
CA LEU A 96 11.08 0.63 -9.18
C LEU A 96 12.21 -0.14 -9.86
N SER A 97 11.84 -1.17 -10.63
CA SER A 97 12.72 -1.87 -11.56
C SER A 97 12.17 -1.76 -12.98
N ASP A 98 13.05 -1.70 -13.96
CA ASP A 98 12.71 -1.66 -15.38
C ASP A 98 12.70 -3.09 -15.95
N ASN A 99 11.57 -3.53 -16.49
CA ASN A 99 11.40 -4.86 -17.07
C ASN A 99 11.96 -4.96 -18.50
N LYS A 100 12.46 -3.87 -19.09
CA LYS A 100 12.99 -3.79 -20.46
C LYS A 100 11.95 -4.03 -21.56
N ASP A 101 10.66 -4.00 -21.23
CA ASP A 101 9.51 -4.15 -22.14
C ASP A 101 8.63 -2.90 -22.20
N GLY A 102 9.12 -1.77 -21.69
CA GLY A 102 8.33 -0.54 -21.52
C GLY A 102 7.45 -0.52 -20.26
N THR A 103 7.55 -1.56 -19.42
CA THR A 103 6.88 -1.63 -18.12
C THR A 103 7.88 -1.62 -16.97
N PHE A 104 7.38 -1.27 -15.79
CA PHE A 104 8.15 -1.20 -14.57
C PHE A 104 7.53 -2.11 -13.53
N ALA A 105 8.35 -2.73 -12.70
CA ALA A 105 7.91 -3.53 -11.58
C ALA A 105 8.24 -2.86 -10.24
N ALA A 106 7.43 -3.17 -9.24
CA ALA A 106 7.67 -2.83 -7.84
C ALA A 106 6.98 -3.87 -6.96
N SER A 107 7.26 -3.84 -5.65
CA SER A 107 6.53 -4.63 -4.67
C SER A 107 5.93 -3.72 -3.61
N CYS A 108 4.66 -3.93 -3.27
CA CYS A 108 3.94 -3.15 -2.27
C CYS A 108 3.07 -4.07 -1.42
N ASN A 109 3.22 -4.06 -0.10
CA ASN A 109 2.38 -4.87 0.80
C ASN A 109 2.27 -6.36 0.38
N LYS A 110 3.41 -6.97 -0.01
CA LYS A 110 3.51 -8.35 -0.54
C LYS A 110 2.81 -8.60 -1.89
N GLN A 111 2.35 -7.56 -2.56
CA GLN A 111 1.81 -7.63 -3.92
C GLN A 111 2.87 -7.17 -4.92
N THR A 112 3.02 -7.91 -6.02
CA THR A 112 3.81 -7.45 -7.16
C THR A 112 3.00 -6.44 -7.96
N LEU A 113 3.60 -5.30 -8.26
CA LEU A 113 3.04 -4.27 -9.11
C LEU A 113 3.69 -4.34 -10.48
N LYS A 114 2.89 -4.32 -11.55
CA LYS A 114 3.33 -4.02 -12.91
C LYS A 114 2.71 -2.69 -13.35
N LEU A 115 3.56 -1.71 -13.61
CA LEU A 115 3.22 -0.34 -13.95
C LEU A 115 3.60 -0.08 -15.42
N THR A 116 2.63 0.34 -16.22
CA THR A 116 2.84 0.64 -17.64
C THR A 116 2.44 2.08 -17.91
N PRO A 117 3.38 2.98 -18.25
CA PRO A 117 3.04 4.31 -18.73
C PRO A 117 2.17 4.22 -19.99
N ILE A 118 1.16 5.09 -20.07
CA ILE A 118 0.30 5.24 -21.25
C ILE A 118 0.43 6.68 -21.71
N PHE A 119 0.72 6.86 -23.00
CA PHE A 119 0.76 8.17 -23.65
C PHE A 119 -0.24 8.15 -24.79
N GLY A 120 -1.18 9.10 -24.80
CA GLY A 120 -2.15 9.22 -25.88
C GLY A 120 -2.78 10.61 -25.95
N PRO A 121 -3.67 10.84 -26.93
CA PRO A 121 -4.35 12.13 -27.10
C PRO A 121 -5.16 12.57 -25.87
N ALA A 122 -5.63 11.60 -25.07
CA ALA A 122 -6.35 11.83 -23.82
C ALA A 122 -5.44 12.22 -22.64
N GLY A 123 -4.12 12.30 -22.85
CA GLY A 123 -3.14 12.68 -21.84
C GLY A 123 -2.23 11.53 -21.39
N GLU A 124 -1.53 11.77 -20.28
CA GLU A 124 -0.66 10.78 -19.62
C GLU A 124 -1.47 9.92 -18.64
N GLY A 125 -1.22 8.62 -18.66
CA GLY A 125 -1.83 7.66 -17.73
C GLY A 125 -0.87 6.55 -17.32
N ILE A 126 -1.34 5.69 -16.41
CA ILE A 126 -0.66 4.48 -15.99
C ILE A 126 -1.67 3.35 -15.95
N ARG A 127 -1.32 2.22 -16.55
CA ARG A 127 -1.98 0.94 -16.26
C ARG A 127 -1.25 0.25 -15.12
N ILE A 128 -1.99 -0.07 -14.06
CA ILE A 128 -1.51 -0.67 -12.83
C ILE A 128 -2.12 -2.07 -12.71
N ALA A 129 -1.29 -3.10 -12.66
CA ALA A 129 -1.68 -4.44 -12.25
C ALA A 129 -1.05 -4.76 -10.89
N ALA A 130 -1.83 -5.24 -9.93
CA ALA A 130 -1.38 -5.56 -8.58
C ALA A 130 -1.72 -7.03 -8.27
N GLY A 131 -0.69 -7.88 -8.19
CA GLY A 131 -0.86 -9.33 -8.12
C GLY A 131 -1.72 -9.83 -9.28
N ASP A 132 -2.71 -10.67 -8.95
CA ASP A 132 -3.66 -11.23 -9.91
C ASP A 132 -4.93 -10.37 -10.12
N ALA A 133 -4.96 -9.17 -9.54
CA ALA A 133 -6.11 -8.27 -9.68
C ALA A 133 -6.26 -7.76 -11.12
N LYS A 134 -7.51 -7.46 -11.51
CA LYS A 134 -7.80 -6.83 -12.80
C LYS A 134 -7.03 -5.50 -12.93
N PRO A 135 -6.30 -5.26 -14.03
CA PRO A 135 -5.57 -4.01 -14.20
C PRO A 135 -6.50 -2.79 -14.20
N ALA A 136 -6.09 -1.74 -13.49
CA ALA A 136 -6.75 -0.44 -13.49
C ALA A 136 -5.95 0.55 -14.34
N THR A 137 -6.63 1.49 -14.99
CA THR A 137 -5.98 2.62 -15.65
C THR A 137 -6.30 3.89 -14.87
N VAL A 138 -5.28 4.66 -14.55
CA VAL A 138 -5.39 5.95 -13.89
C VAL A 138 -4.75 7.02 -14.77
N PHE A 139 -5.27 8.23 -14.70
CA PHE A 139 -4.82 9.37 -15.51
C PHE A 139 -4.18 10.43 -14.63
N ARG A 140 -3.23 11.18 -15.19
CA ARG A 140 -2.49 12.18 -14.44
C ARG A 140 -3.46 13.26 -13.94
N CYS A 141 -3.38 13.56 -12.66
CA CYS A 141 -4.05 14.74 -12.13
C CYS A 141 -3.28 15.99 -12.53
N SER A 142 -3.88 16.79 -13.39
CA SER A 142 -3.46 18.17 -13.64
C SER A 142 -3.60 18.98 -12.34
N LYS A 143 -2.65 19.88 -12.09
CA LYS A 143 -2.84 20.92 -11.08
C LYS A 143 -3.79 21.99 -11.59
#